data_AF-A0A1G9DI64-F1
#
_entry.id   AF-A0A1G9DI64-F1
#
_cell.length_a   1.000
_cell.length_b   1.000
_cell.length_c   1.000
_cell.angle_alpha   90.00
_cell.angle_beta   90.00
_cell.angle_gamma   90.00
#
_symmetry.space_group_name_H-M   'P 1'
#
loop_
_entity.id
_entity.type
_entity.pdbx_description
1 polymer ?
#
loop_
_entity_poly.entity_id
_entity_poly.type
_entity_poly.pdbx_seq_one_letter_code
_entity_poly.pdbx_strand_id
1 'polypeptide(L)'
;MKYLNKLLDVYYEDRNVFQIIFWWELRRILYNFIVILYGIICLMIISVIVNVPTGEDLIEPLIILGFGILCNIGYTLGWLTEIFIKKNNFYGPKMFKVGLYFTLFLITIPLAIHSVSWVFRGFKTMY
;
A
#
# COMPACT_ATOMS: atom_id res chain seq x y z
N MET A 1 10.72 9.60 8.22
CA MET A 1 9.93 9.27 9.43
C MET A 1 9.32 10.51 10.12
N LYS A 2 10.08 11.59 10.39
CA LYS A 2 9.60 12.77 11.16
C LYS A 2 8.29 13.38 10.63
N TYR A 3 8.18 13.59 9.32
CA TYR A 3 6.96 14.14 8.69
C TYR A 3 5.77 13.19 8.74
N LEU A 4 5.98 11.89 8.49
CA LEU A 4 4.93 10.89 8.57
C LEU A 4 4.38 10.76 10.00
N ASN A 5 5.25 10.75 11.01
CA ASN A 5 4.81 10.70 12.40
C ASN A 5 3.90 11.89 12.73
N LYS A 6 4.25 13.11 12.29
CA LYS A 6 3.41 14.31 12.48
C LYS A 6 2.02 14.20 11.84
N LEU A 7 1.91 13.56 10.67
CA LEU A 7 0.62 13.33 9.99
C LEU A 7 -0.23 12.25 10.69
N LEU A 8 0.44 11.36 11.43
CA LEU A 8 -0.18 10.26 12.16
C LEU A 8 -0.45 10.60 13.62
N ASP A 9 -0.23 11.82 14.09
CA ASP A 9 -0.45 12.14 15.50
C ASP A 9 -1.91 11.88 15.92
N VAL A 10 -2.04 11.38 17.15
CA VAL A 10 -3.30 11.10 17.84
C VAL A 10 -3.36 12.00 19.07
N TYR A 11 -4.34 12.91 19.10
CA TYR A 11 -4.44 13.95 20.12
C TYR A 11 -5.16 13.52 21.40
N TYR A 12 -6.00 12.49 21.34
CA TYR A 12 -6.84 12.05 22.46
C TYR A 12 -6.54 10.59 22.83
N GLU A 13 -6.36 10.33 24.13
CA GLU A 13 -6.12 8.97 24.63
C GLU A 13 -7.43 8.18 24.76
N ASP A 14 -8.46 8.81 25.30
CA ASP A 14 -9.80 8.22 25.48
C ASP A 14 -10.71 8.45 24.28
N ARG A 15 -10.29 7.96 23.11
CA ARG A 15 -11.10 8.08 21.89
C ARG A 15 -12.36 7.21 21.95
N ASN A 16 -13.50 7.76 21.54
CA ASN A 16 -14.68 6.94 21.26
C ASN A 16 -14.55 6.22 19.91
N VAL A 17 -15.45 5.28 19.61
CA VAL A 17 -15.42 4.47 18.38
C VAL A 17 -15.46 5.37 17.13
N PHE A 18 -16.30 6.40 17.13
CA PHE A 18 -16.39 7.34 16.00
C PHE A 18 -15.10 8.11 15.76
N GLN A 19 -14.41 8.53 16.82
CA GLN A 19 -13.11 9.22 16.71
C GLN A 19 -12.01 8.28 16.19
N ILE A 20 -12.05 6.99 16.54
CA ILE A 20 -11.14 5.98 15.98
C ILE A 20 -11.42 5.85 14.48
N ILE A 21 -12.66 5.57 14.08
CA ILE A 21 -13.04 5.40 12.67
C ILE A 21 -12.69 6.66 11.87
N PHE A 22 -13.06 7.84 12.37
CA PHE A 22 -12.77 9.11 11.71
C PHE A 22 -11.27 9.36 11.54
N TRP A 23 -10.46 9.02 12.55
CA TRP A 23 -9.01 9.13 12.45
C TRP A 23 -8.48 8.26 11.30
N TRP A 24 -8.91 7.00 11.22
CA TRP A 24 -8.49 6.08 10.16
C TRP A 24 -8.99 6.52 8.78
N GLU A 25 -10.27 6.85 8.62
CA GLU A 25 -10.84 7.25 7.33
C GLU A 25 -10.17 8.52 6.77
N LEU A 26 -9.81 9.49 7.63
CA LEU A 26 -9.08 10.67 7.18
C LEU A 26 -7.67 10.32 6.66
N ARG A 27 -7.00 9.32 7.25
CA ARG A 27 -5.67 8.86 6.81
C ARG A 27 -5.74 7.86 5.66
N ARG A 28 -6.93 7.35 5.28
CA ARG A 28 -7.11 6.52 4.09
C ARG A 28 -6.67 7.25 2.83
N ILE A 29 -6.90 8.56 2.76
CA ILE A 29 -6.44 9.43 1.66
C ILE A 29 -4.92 9.37 1.54
N LEU A 30 -4.21 9.57 2.66
CA LEU A 30 -2.74 9.52 2.71
C LEU A 30 -2.22 8.12 2.33
N TYR A 31 -2.85 7.07 2.86
CA TYR A 31 -2.50 5.68 2.53
C TYR A 31 -2.64 5.40 1.03
N ASN A 32 -3.81 5.69 0.45
CA ASN A 32 -4.07 5.46 -0.96
C ASN A 32 -3.15 6.29 -1.86
N PHE A 33 -2.86 7.54 -1.49
CA PHE A 33 -1.92 8.39 -2.22
C PHE A 33 -0.52 7.76 -2.29
N ILE A 34 0.01 7.29 -1.16
CA ILE A 34 1.33 6.63 -1.11
C ILE A 34 1.31 5.34 -1.92
N VAL A 35 0.27 4.52 -1.78
CA VAL A 35 0.12 3.24 -2.50
C VAL A 35 0.08 3.45 -4.01
N ILE A 36 -0.72 4.42 -4.49
CA ILE A 36 -0.82 4.74 -5.92
C ILE A 36 0.52 5.25 -6.45
N LEU A 37 1.14 6.22 -5.76
CA LEU A 37 2.40 6.79 -6.21
C LEU A 37 3.51 5.72 -6.28
N TYR A 38 3.61 4.87 -5.26
CA TYR A 38 4.60 3.80 -5.23
C TYR A 38 4.32 2.72 -6.28
N GLY A 39 3.05 2.36 -6.48
CA GLY A 39 2.63 1.44 -7.54
C GLY A 39 2.99 1.95 -8.93
N ILE A 40 2.73 3.22 -9.22
CA ILE A 40 3.12 3.86 -10.49
C ILE A 40 4.63 3.78 -10.70
N ILE A 41 5.43 4.08 -9.68
CA ILE A 41 6.90 3.97 -9.76
C ILE A 41 7.32 2.54 -10.09
N CYS A 42 6.74 1.53 -9.42
CA CYS A 42 7.05 0.13 -9.69
C CYS A 42 6.67 -0.29 -11.12
N LEU A 43 5.50 0.11 -11.59
CA LEU A 43 5.04 -0.16 -12.95
C LEU A 43 5.93 0.53 -14.00
N MET A 44 6.35 1.77 -13.76
CA MET A 44 7.29 2.48 -14.65
C MET A 44 8.60 1.71 -14.77
N ILE A 45 9.17 1.21 -13.66
CA ILE A 45 10.39 0.41 -13.70
C ILE A 45 10.16 -0.90 -14.47
N ILE A 46 9.05 -1.60 -14.21
CA ILE A 46 8.69 -2.83 -14.92
C ILE A 46 8.60 -2.60 -16.43
N SER A 47 7.98 -1.49 -16.86
CA SER A 47 7.81 -1.15 -18.28
C SER A 47 9.14 -0.92 -19.03
N VAL A 48 10.23 -0.62 -18.31
CA VAL A 48 11.56 -0.45 -18.90
C VAL A 48 12.30 -1.80 -19.04
N ILE A 49 12.02 -2.77 -18.16
CA ILE A 49 12.73 -4.07 -18.11
C ILE A 49 11.98 -5.21 -18.82
N VAL A 50 10.68 -5.03 -19.08
CA VAL A 50 9.81 -5.97 -19.81
C VAL A 50 9.27 -5.27 -21.06
N ASN A 51 9.44 -5.84 -22.26
CA ASN A 51 8.60 -5.40 -23.38
C ASN A 51 7.24 -6.07 -23.22
N VAL A 52 6.22 -5.27 -22.98
CA VAL A 52 4.83 -5.75 -22.98
C VAL A 52 4.31 -5.61 -24.41
N PRO A 53 3.84 -6.70 -25.06
CA PRO A 53 3.20 -6.59 -26.36
C PRO A 53 2.01 -5.62 -26.28
N THR A 54 1.97 -4.63 -27.16
CA THR A 54 0.81 -3.72 -27.26
C THR A 54 -0.36 -4.46 -27.89
N GLY A 55 -1.39 -4.75 -27.11
CA GLY A 55 -2.69 -5.20 -27.62
C GLY A 55 -3.27 -6.36 -26.81
N GLU A 56 -4.40 -6.06 -26.18
CA GLU A 56 -5.37 -7.00 -25.60
C GLU A 56 -4.91 -7.85 -24.42
N ASP A 57 -4.85 -7.24 -23.23
CA ASP A 57 -5.12 -8.01 -22.02
C ASP A 57 -5.89 -7.20 -20.96
N LEU A 58 -7.22 -7.35 -20.97
CA LEU A 58 -8.10 -6.75 -19.95
C LEU A 58 -7.85 -7.32 -18.55
N ILE A 59 -7.13 -8.45 -18.46
CA ILE A 59 -6.81 -9.13 -17.21
C ILE A 59 -5.87 -8.27 -16.36
N GLU A 60 -4.88 -7.60 -16.95
CA GLU A 60 -3.87 -6.86 -16.19
C GLU A 60 -4.47 -5.63 -15.47
N PRO A 61 -5.29 -4.77 -16.11
CA PRO A 61 -5.98 -3.69 -15.43
C PRO A 61 -6.94 -4.19 -14.33
N LEU A 62 -7.63 -5.31 -14.56
CA LEU A 62 -8.53 -5.90 -13.56
C LEU A 62 -7.77 -6.43 -12.34
N ILE A 63 -6.59 -7.03 -12.52
CA ILE A 63 -5.73 -7.47 -11.41
C ILE A 63 -5.28 -6.27 -10.59
N ILE A 64 -4.86 -5.17 -11.24
CA ILE A 64 -4.43 -3.94 -10.55
C ILE A 64 -5.59 -3.35 -9.74
N LEU A 65 -6.79 -3.28 -10.32
CA LEU A 65 -7.99 -2.80 -9.64
C LEU A 65 -8.37 -3.71 -8.46
N GLY A 66 -8.37 -5.03 -8.68
CA GLY A 66 -8.64 -6.02 -7.64
C GLY A 66 -7.66 -5.92 -6.47
N PHE A 67 -6.38 -5.74 -6.76
CA PHE A 67 -5.35 -5.49 -5.74
C PHE A 67 -5.62 -4.18 -4.97
N GLY A 68 -6.01 -3.10 -5.65
CA GLY A 68 -6.40 -1.84 -5.01
C GLY A 68 -7.58 -1.99 -4.04
N ILE A 69 -8.57 -2.82 -4.38
CA ILE A 69 -9.70 -3.17 -3.51
C ILE A 69 -9.19 -3.94 -2.28
N LEU A 70 -8.37 -4.99 -2.48
CA LEU A 70 -7.79 -5.78 -1.39
C LEU A 70 -6.96 -4.92 -0.42
N CYS A 71 -6.21 -3.94 -0.93
CA CYS A 71 -5.47 -2.98 -0.11
C CYS A 71 -6.40 -2.17 0.81
N ASN A 72 -7.57 -1.75 0.32
CA ASN A 72 -8.55 -0.99 1.08
C ASN A 72 -9.34 -1.85 2.08
N ILE A 73 -9.57 -3.12 1.76
CA ILE A 73 -10.12 -4.11 2.70
C ILE A 73 -9.12 -4.33 3.84
N GLY A 74 -7.85 -4.59 3.53
CA GLY A 74 -6.79 -4.73 4.54
C GLY A 74 -6.63 -3.49 5.41
N TYR A 75 -6.73 -2.29 4.83
CA TYR A 75 -6.71 -1.03 5.57
C TYR A 75 -7.84 -0.92 6.61
N THR A 76 -9.05 -1.38 6.24
CA THR A 76 -10.24 -1.34 7.09
C THR A 76 -10.08 -2.19 8.36
N LEU A 77 -9.25 -3.24 8.32
CA LEU A 77 -8.91 -4.03 9.50
C LEU A 77 -8.18 -3.20 10.58
N GLY A 78 -7.55 -2.09 10.20
CA GLY A 78 -6.83 -1.20 11.12
C GLY A 78 -7.75 -0.62 12.21
N TRP A 79 -8.80 0.10 11.81
CA TRP A 79 -9.75 0.64 12.79
C TRP A 79 -10.57 -0.46 13.44
N LEU A 80 -10.90 -1.54 12.72
CA LEU A 80 -11.67 -2.66 13.26
C LEU A 80 -10.93 -3.28 14.46
N THR A 81 -9.63 -3.56 14.31
CA THR A 81 -8.81 -4.12 15.40
C THR A 81 -8.58 -3.11 16.53
N GLU A 82 -8.47 -1.82 16.24
CA GLU A 82 -8.30 -0.78 17.26
C GLU A 82 -9.49 -0.66 18.21
N ILE A 83 -10.71 -0.96 17.75
CA ILE A 83 -11.92 -0.92 18.59
C ILE A 83 -11.87 -1.96 19.72
N PHE A 84 -11.28 -3.14 19.47
CA PHE A 84 -11.32 -4.27 20.39
C PHE A 84 -10.15 -4.34 21.39
N ILE A 85 -9.22 -3.39 21.31
CA ILE A 85 -8.04 -3.36 22.17
C ILE A 85 -8.12 -2.23 23.21
N LYS A 86 -7.21 -2.26 24.19
CA LYS A 86 -7.04 -1.15 25.12
C LYS A 86 -6.61 0.11 24.36
N LYS A 87 -7.44 1.15 24.43
CA LYS A 87 -7.25 2.44 23.78
C LYS A 87 -5.92 3.06 24.21
N ASN A 88 -5.18 3.53 23.22
CA ASN A 88 -3.95 4.28 23.40
C ASN A 88 -3.64 5.07 22.11
N ASN A 89 -2.65 5.94 22.19
CA ASN A 89 -2.32 6.91 21.14
C ASN A 89 -1.32 6.33 20.14
N PHE A 90 -0.76 5.16 20.44
CA PHE A 90 0.35 4.55 19.69
C PHE A 90 -0.14 3.51 18.70
N TYR A 91 -1.29 2.87 18.95
CA TYR A 91 -1.79 1.76 18.15
C TYR A 91 -2.10 2.19 16.72
N GLY A 92 -2.97 3.18 16.53
CA GLY A 92 -3.34 3.69 15.20
C GLY A 92 -2.12 4.03 14.35
N PRO A 93 -1.19 4.88 14.83
CA PRO A 93 0.02 5.25 14.08
C PRO A 93 0.93 4.05 13.79
N LYS A 94 1.07 3.12 14.74
CA LYS A 94 1.88 1.91 14.57
C LYS A 94 1.27 1.00 13.51
N MET A 95 -0.02 0.69 13.62
CA MET A 95 -0.70 -0.23 12.71
C MET A 95 -0.88 0.36 11.32
N PHE A 96 -1.08 1.68 11.20
CA PHE A 96 -1.04 2.36 9.91
C PHE A 96 0.31 2.12 9.22
N LYS A 97 1.42 2.30 9.92
CA LYS A 97 2.76 2.07 9.37
C LYS A 97 3.00 0.60 9.01
N VAL A 98 2.59 -0.33 9.88
CA VAL A 98 2.70 -1.78 9.61
C VAL A 98 1.91 -2.15 8.36
N GLY A 99 0.64 -1.74 8.26
CA GLY A 99 -0.20 -1.98 7.09
C GLY A 99 0.38 -1.34 5.83
N LEU A 100 0.85 -0.10 5.91
CA LEU A 100 1.51 0.59 4.80
C LEU A 100 2.75 -0.18 4.32
N TYR A 101 3.66 -0.56 5.22
CA TYR A 101 4.86 -1.30 4.83
C TYR A 101 4.55 -2.68 4.27
N PHE A 102 3.56 -3.37 4.83
CA PHE A 102 3.09 -4.65 4.29
C PHE A 102 2.57 -4.49 2.86
N THR A 103 1.72 -3.50 2.60
CA THR A 103 1.19 -3.22 1.26
C THR A 103 2.30 -2.82 0.29
N LEU A 104 3.22 -1.94 0.69
CA LEU A 104 4.36 -1.55 -0.14
C LEU A 104 5.24 -2.76 -0.48
N PHE A 105 5.49 -3.64 0.48
CA PHE A 105 6.20 -4.89 0.25
C PHE A 105 5.49 -5.76 -0.80
N LEU A 106 4.17 -5.93 -0.71
CA LEU A 106 3.40 -6.68 -1.72
C LEU A 106 3.50 -6.07 -3.11
N ILE A 107 3.46 -4.73 -3.22
CA ILE A 107 3.63 -4.01 -4.49
C ILE A 107 5.04 -4.23 -5.07
N THR A 108 6.06 -4.37 -4.22
CA THR A 108 7.43 -4.62 -4.67
C THR A 108 7.62 -6.04 -5.22
N ILE A 109 6.79 -7.03 -4.84
CA ILE A 109 7.00 -8.44 -5.24
C ILE A 109 7.08 -8.61 -6.77
N PRO A 110 6.11 -8.13 -7.58
CA PRO A 110 6.20 -8.25 -9.04
C PRO A 110 7.47 -7.59 -9.61
N LEU A 111 7.79 -6.38 -9.13
CA LEU A 111 8.99 -5.65 -9.55
C LEU A 111 10.26 -6.46 -9.23
N ALA A 112 10.35 -7.04 -8.05
CA ALA A 112 11.50 -7.85 -7.64
C ALA A 112 11.65 -9.09 -8.52
N ILE A 113 10.54 -9.79 -8.81
CA ILE A 113 10.53 -10.96 -9.69
C ILE A 113 11.02 -10.60 -11.10
N HIS A 114 10.48 -9.53 -11.71
CA HIS A 114 10.90 -9.10 -13.03
C HIS A 114 12.35 -8.61 -13.06
N SER A 115 12.78 -7.91 -12.01
CA SER A 115 14.16 -7.42 -11.89
C SER A 115 15.17 -8.56 -11.78
N VAL A 116 14.90 -9.55 -10.92
CA VAL A 116 15.75 -10.75 -10.77
C VAL A 116 15.79 -11.53 -12.09
N SER A 117 14.64 -11.70 -12.76
CA SER A 117 14.57 -12.39 -14.04
C SER A 117 15.35 -11.65 -15.15
N TRP A 118 15.31 -10.32 -15.16
CA TRP A 118 16.07 -9.48 -16.09
C TRP A 118 17.58 -9.62 -15.89
N VAL A 119 18.05 -9.67 -14.63
CA VAL A 119 19.45 -9.92 -14.29
C VAL A 119 19.89 -11.31 -14.77
N PHE A 120 19.11 -12.36 -14.52
CA PHE A 120 19.45 -13.73 -14.97
C PHE A 120 19.54 -13.87 -16.50
N ARG A 121 18.84 -13.01 -17.26
CA ARG A 121 18.92 -12.97 -18.72
C ARG A 121 20.09 -12.13 -19.27
N GLY A 122 20.94 -11.60 -18.40
CA GLY A 122 22.03 -10.70 -18.81
C GLY A 122 21.52 -9.38 -19.36
N PHE A 123 20.52 -8.80 -18.69
CA PHE A 123 19.91 -7.50 -19.03
C PHE A 123 19.15 -7.45 -20.36
N LYS A 124 18.82 -8.61 -20.93
CA LYS A 124 17.93 -8.70 -22.10
C LYS A 124 16.47 -8.54 -21.67
N THR A 125 15.77 -7.61 -22.29
CA THR A 125 14.33 -7.39 -22.08
C THR A 125 13.54 -8.61 -22.57
N MET A 126 12.41 -8.88 -21.91
CA MET A 126 11.51 -9.99 -22.25
C MET A 126 10.74 -9.67 -23.54
N TYR A 127 10.36 -10.70 -24.31
CA TYR A 127 9.34 -10.65 -25.37
C TYR A 127 8.09 -11.37 -24.88
#